data_AF-A0A6I3U4K8-F1
#
_entry.id   AF-A0A6I3U4K8-F1
#
_cell.length_a   1.000
_cell.length_b   1.000
_cell.length_c   1.000
_cell.angle_alpha   90.00
_cell.angle_beta   90.00
_cell.angle_gamma   90.00
#
_symmetry.space_group_name_H-M   'P 1'
#
loop_
_entity.id
_entity.type
_entity.pdbx_description
1 polymer ?
#
loop_
_entity_poly.entity_id
_entity_poly.type
_entity_poly.pdbx_seq_one_letter_code
_entity_poly.pdbx_strand_id
1 'polypeptide(L)'
;MELFKTWKKNMVLYGLKSQIGTVYRNNDRTTSFYDVGNFLYLAGELDSRFWEDFVRKYGLDYKIIISENTNWQDFLHRKVGLNSFTRYSFKDKANFQVEFLNNLVTHLEEGYNIVPIDNHIYN
;
A
#
# COMPACT_ATOMS: atom_id res chain seq x y z
N MET A 1 15.15 0.21 3.91
CA MET A 1 14.49 -1.02 4.40
C MET A 1 14.38 -1.02 5.91
N GLU A 2 15.37 -0.53 6.68
CA GLU A 2 15.35 -0.64 8.14
C GLU A 2 14.07 -0.13 8.82
N LEU A 3 13.58 1.06 8.44
CA LEU A 3 12.36 1.63 9.00
C LEU A 3 11.07 0.86 8.63
N PHE A 4 11.12 0.01 7.60
CA PHE A 4 10.02 -0.85 7.19
C PHE A 4 10.18 -2.30 7.69
N LYS A 5 11.23 -2.63 8.45
CA LYS A 5 11.52 -4.01 8.90
C LYS A 5 10.41 -4.61 9.75
N THR A 6 9.69 -3.79 10.51
CA THR A 6 8.62 -4.23 11.41
C THR A 6 7.26 -4.33 10.73
N TRP A 7 7.13 -3.84 9.50
CA TRP A 7 5.86 -3.84 8.78
C TRP A 7 5.48 -5.26 8.39
N LYS A 8 4.24 -5.64 8.68
CA LYS A 8 3.70 -6.97 8.30
C LYS A 8 2.99 -6.97 6.96
N LYS A 9 2.81 -5.80 6.34
CA LYS A 9 2.06 -5.68 5.07
C LYS A 9 2.86 -6.27 3.92
N ASN A 10 2.30 -7.31 3.29
CA ASN A 10 2.90 -7.99 2.14
C ASN A 10 3.35 -7.03 1.03
N MET A 11 2.57 -6.00 0.71
CA MET A 11 2.96 -5.03 -0.32
C MET A 11 4.23 -4.23 0.02
N VAL A 12 4.49 -4.00 1.31
CA VAL A 12 5.75 -3.38 1.78
C VAL A 12 6.88 -4.40 1.75
N LEU A 13 6.68 -5.58 2.32
CA LEU A 13 7.71 -6.62 2.41
C LEU A 13 8.14 -7.15 1.03
N TYR A 14 7.19 -7.61 0.22
CA TYR A 14 7.45 -8.14 -1.11
C TYR A 14 7.85 -7.04 -2.08
N GLY A 15 7.16 -5.90 -2.07
CA GLY A 15 7.48 -4.81 -2.99
C GLY A 15 8.91 -4.30 -2.80
N LEU A 16 9.36 -4.10 -1.56
CA LEU A 16 10.75 -3.72 -1.28
C LEU A 16 11.75 -4.82 -1.67
N LYS A 17 11.43 -6.09 -1.40
CA LYS A 17 12.30 -7.23 -1.79
C LYS A 17 12.43 -7.36 -3.31
N SER A 18 11.32 -7.15 -4.02
CA SER A 18 11.25 -7.24 -5.48
C SER A 18 11.62 -5.93 -6.19
N GLN A 19 12.07 -4.92 -5.44
CA GLN A 19 12.47 -3.60 -5.97
C GLN A 19 11.38 -2.92 -6.80
N ILE A 20 10.12 -3.10 -6.41
CA ILE A 20 8.96 -2.45 -7.02
C ILE A 20 8.74 -1.12 -6.30
N GLY A 21 8.47 -0.04 -7.05
CA GLY A 21 8.24 1.29 -6.48
C GLY A 21 9.53 2.05 -6.17
N THR A 22 9.43 3.10 -5.35
CA THR A 22 10.55 3.99 -5.02
C THR A 22 10.55 4.34 -3.53
N VAL A 23 11.75 4.36 -2.93
CA VAL A 23 11.94 4.77 -1.53
C VAL A 23 12.63 6.12 -1.46
N TYR A 24 12.00 7.07 -0.80
CA TYR A 24 12.54 8.40 -0.52
C TYR A 24 12.90 8.48 0.96
N ARG A 25 13.99 9.19 1.29
CA ARG A 25 14.44 9.39 2.67
C ARG A 25 14.80 10.84 2.90
N ASN A 26 14.60 11.29 4.14
CA ASN A 26 15.23 12.53 4.59
C ASN A 26 16.74 12.33 4.76
N ASN A 27 17.48 13.44 4.87
CA ASN A 27 18.95 13.42 4.94
C ASN A 27 19.47 12.59 6.11
N ASP A 28 18.81 12.70 7.27
CA ASP A 28 19.21 12.03 8.51
C ASP A 28 18.79 10.55 8.55
N ARG A 29 18.06 10.08 7.52
CA ARG A 29 17.57 8.70 7.36
C ARG A 29 16.65 8.23 8.50
N THR A 30 16.06 9.15 9.24
CA THR A 30 15.08 8.87 10.31
C THR A 30 13.66 8.72 9.78
N THR A 31 13.40 9.20 8.56
CA THR A 31 12.10 9.11 7.87
C THR A 31 12.27 8.43 6.52
N SER A 32 11.30 7.60 6.13
CA SER A 32 11.23 7.02 4.79
C SER A 32 9.81 6.99 4.26
N PHE A 33 9.66 7.39 3.00
CA PHE A 33 8.45 7.19 2.22
C PHE A 33 8.68 6.10 1.19
N TYR A 34 7.77 5.13 1.12
CA TYR A 34 7.79 4.09 0.11
C TYR A 34 6.56 4.26 -0.79
N ASP A 35 6.82 4.68 -2.02
CA ASP A 35 5.81 4.94 -3.04
C ASP A 35 5.73 3.76 -4.02
N VAL A 36 4.56 3.12 -4.11
CA VAL A 36 4.31 1.98 -4.98
C VAL A 36 2.89 2.03 -5.54
N GLY A 37 2.78 2.27 -6.85
CA GLY A 37 1.48 2.45 -7.52
C GLY A 37 0.69 3.60 -6.89
N ASN A 38 -0.51 3.28 -6.39
CA ASN A 38 -1.38 4.24 -5.69
C ASN A 38 -1.16 4.28 -4.18
N PHE A 39 -0.10 3.66 -3.64
CA PHE A 39 0.13 3.57 -2.21
C PHE A 39 1.39 4.33 -1.79
N LEU A 40 1.24 5.17 -0.76
CA LEU A 40 2.35 5.87 -0.13
C LEU A 40 2.46 5.44 1.33
N TYR A 41 3.54 4.75 1.67
CA TYR A 41 3.82 4.24 3.01
C TYR A 41 4.81 5.13 3.73
N LEU A 42 4.47 5.58 4.94
CA LEU A 42 5.30 6.49 5.73
C LEU A 42 5.80 5.77 6.97
N ALA A 43 7.12 5.67 7.10
CA ALA A 43 7.79 5.03 8.23
C ALA A 43 8.87 5.92 8.85
N GLY A 44 9.18 5.63 10.11
CA GLY A 44 10.13 6.39 10.91
C GLY A 44 9.51 7.57 11.62
N GLU A 45 10.34 8.55 11.94
CA GLU A 45 9.96 9.76 12.67
C GLU A 45 9.15 10.72 11.77
N LEU A 46 8.30 11.54 12.40
CA LEU A 46 7.56 12.58 11.71
C LEU A 46 8.52 13.68 11.28
N ASP A 47 8.58 13.94 9.97
CA ASP A 47 9.33 15.05 9.39
C ASP A 47 8.41 15.84 8.46
N SER A 48 7.82 16.91 8.99
CA SER A 48 6.84 17.73 8.26
C SER A 48 7.44 18.47 7.07
N ARG A 49 8.72 18.86 7.15
CA ARG A 49 9.42 19.53 6.06
C ARG A 49 9.66 18.55 4.92
N PHE A 50 10.15 17.35 5.23
CA PHE A 50 10.32 16.31 4.23
C PHE A 50 9.00 15.91 3.56
N TRP A 51 7.89 15.86 4.32
CA TRP A 51 6.55 15.69 3.77
C TRP A 51 6.18 16.78 2.77
N GLU A 52 6.32 18.05 3.14
CA GLU A 52 5.95 19.19 2.28
C GLU A 52 6.78 19.24 1.00
N ASP A 53 8.08 18.97 1.11
CA ASP A 53 8.97 18.88 -0.05
C ASP A 53 8.59 17.71 -0.97
N PHE A 54 8.23 16.57 -0.40
CA PHE A 54 7.76 15.41 -1.16
C PHE A 54 6.47 15.72 -1.91
N VAL A 55 5.45 16.25 -1.22
CA VAL A 55 4.15 16.57 -1.80
C VAL A 55 4.27 17.61 -2.90
N ARG A 56 5.07 18.66 -2.69
CA ARG A 56 5.32 19.69 -3.70
C ARG A 56 5.98 19.13 -4.96
N LYS A 57 6.88 18.16 -4.79
CA LYS A 57 7.66 17.60 -5.91
C LYS A 57 6.91 16.52 -6.69
N TYR A 58 6.17 15.65 -6.01
CA TYR A 58 5.59 14.44 -6.60
C TYR A 58 4.05 14.43 -6.64
N GLY A 59 3.39 15.34 -5.92
CA GLY A 59 1.94 15.35 -5.81
C GLY A 59 1.39 14.19 -4.96
N LEU A 60 0.06 14.16 -4.81
CA LEU A 60 -0.66 13.14 -4.05
C LEU A 60 -1.85 12.55 -4.83
N ASP A 61 -1.95 12.83 -6.13
CA ASP A 61 -3.11 12.43 -6.93
C ASP A 61 -3.29 10.91 -6.87
N TYR A 62 -4.51 10.50 -6.49
CA TYR A 62 -4.93 9.11 -6.35
C TYR A 62 -4.11 8.27 -5.35
N LYS A 63 -3.41 8.90 -4.39
CA LYS A 63 -2.63 8.19 -3.37
C LYS A 63 -3.45 7.78 -2.16
N ILE A 64 -3.25 6.54 -1.73
CA ILE A 64 -3.66 6.01 -0.43
C ILE A 64 -2.44 6.07 0.49
N ILE A 65 -2.53 6.96 1.48
CA ILE A 65 -1.44 7.23 2.42
C ILE A 65 -1.61 6.34 3.65
N ILE A 66 -0.55 5.65 4.06
CA ILE A 66 -0.59 4.66 5.14
C ILE A 66 0.63 4.85 6.05
N SER A 67 0.40 4.95 7.36
CA SER A 67 1.46 4.88 8.38
C SER A 67 1.02 4.03 9.56
N GLU A 68 1.96 3.26 10.13
CA GLU A 68 1.78 2.58 11.43
C GLU A 68 2.15 3.50 12.61
N ASN A 69 2.73 4.67 12.34
CA ASN A 69 3.17 5.63 13.36
C ASN A 69 2.05 6.63 13.67
N THR A 70 1.68 6.77 14.95
CA THR A 70 0.60 7.66 15.39
C THR A 70 0.88 9.15 15.14
N ASN A 71 2.14 9.59 15.27
CA ASN A 71 2.49 10.99 15.00
C ASN A 71 2.27 11.33 13.51
N TRP A 72 2.57 10.38 12.61
CA TRP A 72 2.24 10.53 11.19
C TRP A 72 0.72 10.58 10.96
N GLN A 73 -0.03 9.70 11.61
CA GLN A 73 -1.50 9.68 11.49
C GLN A 73 -2.12 11.00 11.98
N ASP A 74 -1.71 11.48 13.15
CA ASP A 74 -2.20 12.75 13.73
C ASP A 74 -1.85 13.95 12.85
N PHE A 75 -0.65 13.97 12.30
CA PHE A 75 -0.21 15.01 11.38
C PHE A 75 -1.05 15.01 10.09
N LEU A 76 -1.25 13.84 9.47
CA LEU A 76 -2.02 13.71 8.23
C LEU A 76 -3.51 14.03 8.43
N HIS A 77 -4.08 13.67 9.57
CA HIS A 77 -5.48 13.95 9.89
C HIS A 77 -5.79 15.46 9.91
N ARG A 78 -4.80 16.29 10.19
CA ARG A 78 -4.93 17.75 10.22
C ARG A 78 -4.69 18.42 8.86
N LYS A 79 -4.31 17.67 7.82
CA LYS A 79 -4.01 18.24 6.50
C LYS A 79 -5.28 18.44 5.68
N VAL A 80 -5.44 19.65 5.16
CA VAL A 80 -6.51 20.00 4.21
C VAL A 80 -6.33 19.19 2.92
N GLY A 81 -7.43 18.67 2.38
CA GLY A 81 -7.43 17.89 1.14
C GLY A 81 -7.16 16.40 1.31
N LEU A 82 -6.91 15.93 2.54
CA LEU A 82 -6.84 14.50 2.85
C LEU A 82 -8.14 14.03 3.51
N ASN A 83 -8.69 12.92 3.02
CA ASN A 83 -9.84 12.26 3.62
C ASN A 83 -9.39 11.06 4.44
N SER A 84 -9.78 11.04 5.72
CA SER A 84 -9.47 9.91 6.61
C SER A 84 -10.45 8.77 6.39
N PHE A 85 -9.95 7.53 6.32
CA PHE A 85 -10.78 6.33 6.24
C PHE A 85 -10.07 5.12 6.82
N THR A 86 -10.84 4.09 7.17
CA THR A 86 -10.34 2.85 7.76
C THR A 86 -10.16 1.78 6.70
N ARG A 87 -9.01 1.08 6.74
CA ARG A 87 -8.74 -0.12 5.95
C ARG A 87 -8.63 -1.34 6.86
N TYR A 88 -9.20 -2.46 6.43
CA TYR A 88 -9.12 -3.72 7.16
C TYR A 88 -8.04 -4.60 6.55
N SER A 89 -7.07 -5.02 7.36
CA SER A 89 -6.08 -6.01 6.97
C SER A 89 -6.54 -7.40 7.37
N PHE A 90 -6.31 -8.38 6.50
CA PHE A 90 -6.54 -9.79 6.82
C PHE A 90 -5.34 -10.38 7.56
N LYS A 91 -5.54 -11.53 8.21
CA LYS A 91 -4.45 -12.33 8.77
C LYS A 91 -3.54 -12.82 7.64
N ASP A 92 -2.23 -12.90 7.92
CA ASP A 92 -1.23 -13.33 6.94
C ASP A 92 -1.35 -14.80 6.52
N LYS A 93 -2.13 -15.60 7.28
CA LYS A 93 -2.40 -17.01 7.02
C LYS A 93 -3.90 -17.26 7.06
N ALA A 94 -4.38 -18.05 6.11
CA ALA A 94 -5.75 -18.53 6.06
C ALA A 94 -5.75 -20.01 5.69
N ASN A 95 -6.65 -20.77 6.30
CA ASN A 95 -6.96 -22.13 5.87
C ASN A 95 -8.06 -22.03 4.82
N PHE A 96 -7.77 -22.45 3.59
CA PHE A 96 -8.73 -22.39 2.50
C PHE A 96 -9.55 -23.67 2.43
N GLN A 97 -10.88 -23.52 2.39
CA GLN A 97 -11.79 -24.61 2.07
C GLN A 97 -11.88 -24.73 0.55
N VAL A 98 -10.98 -25.53 -0.04
CA VAL A 98 -10.80 -25.60 -1.50
C VAL A 98 -12.08 -26.01 -2.22
N GLU A 99 -12.81 -27.00 -1.70
CA GLU A 99 -14.08 -27.45 -2.29
C GLU A 99 -15.13 -26.33 -2.33
N PHE A 100 -15.23 -25.54 -1.26
CA PHE A 100 -16.12 -24.39 -1.19
C PHE A 100 -15.72 -23.31 -2.20
N LEU A 101 -14.43 -23.00 -2.33
CA LEU A 101 -13.95 -22.01 -3.30
C LEU A 101 -14.19 -22.45 -4.75
N ASN A 102 -13.98 -23.74 -5.05
CA ASN A 102 -14.28 -24.29 -6.37
C ASN A 102 -15.78 -24.23 -6.68
N ASN A 103 -16.62 -24.51 -5.69
CA ASN A 103 -18.07 -24.41 -5.81
C ASN A 103 -18.49 -22.96 -6.14
N LEU A 104 -17.88 -21.95 -5.51
CA LEU A 104 -18.15 -20.54 -5.86
C LEU A 104 -17.84 -20.22 -7.33
N VAL A 105 -16.76 -20.79 -7.87
CA VAL A 105 -16.38 -20.59 -9.28
C VAL A 105 -17.37 -21.27 -10.23
N THR A 106 -17.89 -22.45 -9.87
CA THR A 106 -18.86 -23.18 -10.72
C THR A 106 -20.25 -22.53 -10.76
N HIS A 107 -20.57 -21.65 -9.81
CA HIS A 107 -21.85 -20.93 -9.75
C HIS A 107 -21.84 -19.60 -10.52
N LEU A 108 -20.85 -19.40 -11.40
CA LEU A 108 -20.86 -18.26 -12.32
C LEU A 108 -22.08 -18.37 -13.26
N GLU A 109 -22.70 -17.24 -13.57
CA GLU A 109 -23.85 -17.20 -14.49
C GLU A 109 -23.49 -17.72 -15.89
N GLU A 110 -24.46 -18.34 -16.55
CA GLU A 110 -24.29 -18.84 -17.91
C GLU A 110 -23.90 -17.68 -18.85
N GLY A 111 -22.84 -17.89 -19.65
CA GLY A 111 -22.28 -16.87 -20.54
C GLY A 111 -21.11 -16.07 -19.95
N TYR A 112 -20.80 -16.22 -18.66
CA TYR A 112 -19.60 -15.64 -18.05
C TYR A 112 -18.50 -16.70 -17.91
N ASN A 113 -17.23 -16.26 -17.97
CA ASN A 113 -16.07 -17.12 -17.75
C ASN A 113 -14.99 -16.38 -16.94
N ILE A 114 -14.34 -17.10 -16.01
CA ILE A 114 -13.10 -16.63 -15.36
C ILE A 114 -11.93 -17.12 -16.20
N VAL A 115 -11.11 -16.18 -16.71
CA VAL A 115 -9.92 -16.49 -17.50
C VAL A 115 -8.67 -15.85 -16.88
N PRO A 116 -7.50 -16.52 -16.95
CA PRO A 116 -6.24 -15.89 -16.58
C PRO A 116 -5.97 -14.65 -17.44
N ILE A 117 -5.44 -13.59 -16.84
CA ILE A 117 -5.00 -12.41 -17.58
C ILE A 117 -3.77 -12.79 -18.41
N ASP A 118 -3.79 -12.44 -19.69
CA ASP A 118 -2.67 -12.59 -20.61
C ASP A 118 -2.40 -11.27 -21.38
N ASN A 119 -1.45 -11.30 -22.30
CA ASN A 119 -1.09 -10.14 -23.13
C ASN A 119 -2.21 -9.74 -24.10
N HIS A 120 -3.21 -10.57 -24.35
CA HIS A 120 -4.34 -10.21 -25.21
C HIS A 120 -5.42 -9.44 -24.45
N ILE A 121 -5.58 -9.73 -23.15
CA ILE A 121 -6.55 -9.05 -22.28
C ILE A 121 -5.99 -7.74 -21.70
N TYR A 122 -4.68 -7.69 -21.46
CA TYR A 122 -4.05 -6.56 -20.77
C TYR A 122 -3.65 -5.39 -21.69
N ASN A 123 -3.55 -5.63 -23.00
CA ASN A 123 -3.20 -4.62 -24.02
C ASN A 123 -4.44 -3.97 -24.63
#